data_AF-A0A851IM64-F1
#
_entry.id   AF-A0A851IM64-F1
#
_cell.length_a   1.000
_cell.length_b   1.000
_cell.length_c   1.000
_cell.angle_alpha   90.00
_cell.angle_beta   90.00
_cell.angle_gamma   90.00
#
_symmetry.space_group_name_H-M   'P 1'
#
loop_
_entity.id
_entity.type
_entity.pdbx_description
1 polymer ?
#
loop_
_entity_poly.entity_id
_entity_poly.type
_entity_poly.pdbx_seq_one_letter_code
_entity_poly.pdbx_strand_id
1 'polypeptide(L)'
;MGNSKISFSDFKKENNSERRGSNSRNRNGKNIQNNNWNSPKFKVTEIMKEILEKGYRDKSKNVLRKELVSIEAKNIAENMKITNSQLRAFFNELKKLKQKYIDENEKNVDKLHIELLILKSKLEYKKGGKKITNEFSEFMEKNIDIVIKENTIQSYKDFLVFFETVLGYMYGLGGVNNR
;
A
#
# COMPACT_ATOMS: atom_id res chain seq x y z
N MET A 1 -10.76 11.18 53.50
CA MET A 1 -11.44 12.45 53.16
C MET A 1 -10.81 13.54 54.00
N GLY A 2 -10.26 14.61 53.39
CA GLY A 2 -9.75 15.77 54.15
C GLY A 2 -8.48 16.44 53.62
N ASN A 3 -8.57 17.05 52.43
CA ASN A 3 -8.00 18.33 51.97
C ASN A 3 -6.59 18.84 52.41
N SER A 4 -5.70 18.89 51.41
CA SER A 4 -4.91 20.03 50.89
C SER A 4 -4.16 20.99 51.84
N LYS A 5 -2.87 21.23 51.54
CA LYS A 5 -2.32 22.54 51.13
C LYS A 5 -0.83 22.40 50.75
N ILE A 6 -0.53 22.47 49.46
CA ILE A 6 0.83 22.80 48.97
C ILE A 6 0.86 24.32 48.87
N SER A 7 1.78 24.95 49.60
CA SER A 7 1.96 26.41 49.62
C SER A 7 2.74 26.86 48.39
N PHE A 8 2.17 27.82 47.66
CA PHE A 8 2.82 28.63 46.64
C PHE A 8 3.34 29.91 47.31
N SER A 9 4.64 30.01 47.47
CA SER A 9 5.40 31.22 47.85
C SER A 9 6.88 30.87 47.58
N ASP A 10 7.61 31.44 46.63
CA ASP A 10 7.66 32.85 46.30
C ASP A 10 8.04 33.09 44.83
N PHE A 11 7.23 33.94 44.19
CA PHE A 11 7.61 34.72 43.02
C PHE A 11 8.13 36.06 43.52
N LYS A 12 9.33 36.47 43.08
CA LYS A 12 9.67 37.85 42.60
C LYS A 12 11.17 37.88 42.25
N LYS A 13 11.49 38.09 40.97
CA LYS A 13 11.89 39.39 40.34
C LYS A 13 13.39 39.65 40.60
N GLU A 14 14.22 40.08 39.67
CA GLU A 14 14.09 41.08 38.60
C GLU A 14 15.35 40.91 37.72
N ASN A 15 15.25 40.78 36.40
CA ASN A 15 15.23 41.83 35.37
C ASN A 15 16.60 42.33 34.88
N ASN A 16 16.59 42.58 33.55
CA ASN A 16 17.44 43.48 32.76
C ASN A 16 18.84 42.94 32.41
N SER A 17 19.39 43.12 31.22
CA SER A 17 19.04 43.81 29.96
C SER A 17 20.23 43.52 29.03
N GLU A 18 20.11 43.21 27.73
CA GLU A 18 20.31 44.14 26.60
C GLU A 18 20.40 43.26 25.33
N ARG A 19 19.45 43.36 24.40
CA ARG A 19 19.48 44.15 23.16
C ARG A 19 20.57 43.81 22.13
N ARG A 20 20.03 43.32 20.99
CA ARG A 20 20.34 43.63 19.57
C ARG A 20 21.43 42.81 18.87
N GLY A 21 20.97 42.10 17.83
CA GLY A 21 21.79 41.57 16.75
C GLY A 21 20.92 40.93 15.67
N SER A 22 20.22 41.75 14.88
CA SER A 22 19.57 41.30 13.64
C SER A 22 20.62 40.70 12.71
N ASN A 23 20.44 39.45 12.29
CA ASN A 23 21.06 38.94 11.07
C ASN A 23 20.03 38.12 10.30
N SER A 24 19.30 38.84 9.45
CA SER A 24 18.61 38.29 8.28
C SER A 24 19.65 37.56 7.43
N ARG A 25 19.65 36.23 7.47
CA ARG A 25 20.29 35.41 6.43
C ARG A 25 19.20 34.92 5.51
N ASN A 26 18.91 35.76 4.54
CA ASN A 26 18.21 35.42 3.32
C ASN A 26 19.02 34.32 2.58
N ARG A 27 18.71 33.05 2.85
CA ARG A 27 19.14 31.92 2.01
C ARG A 27 18.03 31.64 1.00
N ASN A 28 18.02 32.45 -0.06
CA ASN A 28 17.51 32.04 -1.36
C ASN A 28 18.35 30.86 -1.86
N GLY A 29 18.02 29.67 -1.37
CA GLY A 29 18.46 28.39 -1.93
C GLY A 29 17.34 27.88 -2.81
N LYS A 30 17.57 27.97 -4.12
CA LYS A 30 16.69 27.55 -5.21
C LYS A 30 15.88 26.29 -4.87
N ASN A 31 14.59 26.40 -5.15
CA ASN A 31 13.64 25.32 -5.37
C ASN A 31 14.32 24.15 -6.12
N ILE A 32 14.76 23.11 -5.41
CA ILE A 32 15.02 21.82 -6.02
C ILE A 32 13.66 21.13 -6.03
N GLN A 33 12.90 21.36 -7.10
CA GLN A 33 11.87 20.42 -7.52
C GLN A 33 12.61 19.11 -7.81
N ASN A 34 12.77 18.28 -6.78
CA ASN A 34 13.15 16.90 -6.96
C ASN A 34 11.98 16.25 -7.69
N ASN A 35 12.09 16.19 -9.01
CA ASN A 35 11.25 15.39 -9.89
C ASN A 35 11.48 13.93 -9.50
N ASN A 36 10.77 13.48 -8.45
CA ASN A 36 10.85 12.15 -7.86
C ASN A 36 10.16 11.08 -8.73
N TRP A 37 10.14 11.29 -10.05
CA TRP A 37 9.51 10.41 -11.04
C TRP A 37 10.08 8.98 -10.99
N ASN A 38 11.29 8.82 -10.46
CA ASN A 38 11.95 7.52 -10.30
C ASN A 38 11.78 6.87 -8.91
N SER A 39 10.97 7.43 -8.00
CA SER A 39 10.74 6.81 -6.70
C SER A 39 9.93 5.50 -6.85
N PRO A 40 10.24 4.47 -6.04
CA PRO A 40 9.52 3.19 -6.08
C PRO A 40 8.00 3.36 -5.94
N LYS A 41 7.57 4.34 -5.13
CA LYS A 41 6.15 4.69 -4.97
C LYS A 41 5.51 5.09 -6.29
N PHE A 42 6.12 6.02 -7.02
CA PHE A 42 5.56 6.53 -8.26
C PHE A 42 5.45 5.44 -9.32
N LYS A 43 6.42 4.52 -9.39
CA LYS A 43 6.40 3.40 -10.34
C LYS A 43 5.26 2.42 -10.09
N VAL A 44 5.05 1.99 -8.84
CA VAL A 44 3.92 1.09 -8.53
C VAL A 44 2.59 1.78 -8.79
N THR A 45 2.43 3.05 -8.39
CA THR A 45 1.24 3.84 -8.66
C THR A 45 0.93 3.94 -10.16
N GLU A 46 1.94 4.21 -10.99
CA GLU A 46 1.78 4.35 -12.44
C GLU A 46 1.35 3.03 -13.10
N ILE A 47 2.03 1.93 -12.77
CA ILE A 47 1.66 0.61 -13.29
C ILE A 47 0.22 0.26 -12.88
N MET A 48 -0.17 0.53 -11.62
CA MET A 48 -1.54 0.25 -11.16
C MET A 48 -2.59 1.13 -11.84
N LYS A 49 -2.27 2.37 -12.21
CA LYS A 49 -3.17 3.21 -13.02
C LYS A 49 -3.37 2.62 -14.42
N GLU A 50 -2.29 2.20 -15.07
CA GLU A 50 -2.40 1.55 -16.39
C GLU A 50 -3.25 0.28 -16.34
N ILE A 51 -3.07 -0.55 -15.30
CA ILE A 51 -3.87 -1.77 -15.11
C ILE A 51 -5.33 -1.42 -14.86
N LEU A 52 -5.63 -0.37 -14.09
CA LEU A 52 -7.00 0.07 -13.83
C LEU A 52 -7.72 0.55 -15.11
N GLU A 53 -6.99 1.13 -16.06
CA GLU A 53 -7.50 1.58 -17.35
C GLU A 53 -7.67 0.42 -18.35
N LYS A 54 -6.65 -0.45 -18.45
CA LYS A 54 -6.59 -1.55 -19.43
C LYS A 54 -7.36 -2.79 -18.98
N GLY A 55 -7.53 -2.99 -17.67
CA GLY A 55 -8.04 -4.22 -17.06
C GLY A 55 -7.03 -5.37 -17.09
N TYR A 56 -7.45 -6.52 -16.56
CA TYR A 56 -6.58 -7.71 -16.55
C TYR A 56 -6.48 -8.42 -17.90
N ARG A 57 -7.54 -8.34 -18.73
CA ARG A 57 -7.63 -9.13 -19.97
C ARG A 57 -7.53 -8.29 -21.22
N ASP A 58 -6.93 -8.88 -22.24
CA ASP A 58 -7.03 -8.40 -23.61
C ASP A 58 -8.50 -8.49 -24.06
N LYS A 59 -9.09 -7.33 -24.40
CA LYS A 59 -10.50 -7.23 -24.80
C LYS A 59 -10.84 -8.04 -26.06
N SER A 60 -9.87 -8.24 -26.94
CA SER A 60 -10.07 -8.96 -28.20
C SER A 60 -9.99 -10.48 -28.04
N LYS A 61 -9.06 -10.94 -27.21
CA LYS A 61 -8.77 -12.39 -27.04
C LYS A 61 -9.42 -12.99 -25.80
N ASN A 62 -9.93 -12.16 -24.90
CA ASN A 62 -10.44 -12.54 -23.59
C ASN A 62 -9.45 -13.44 -22.81
N VAL A 63 -8.16 -13.11 -22.87
CA VAL A 63 -7.09 -13.79 -22.13
C VAL A 63 -6.35 -12.79 -21.24
N LEU A 64 -5.74 -13.27 -20.17
CA LEU A 64 -4.89 -12.44 -19.29
C LEU A 64 -3.79 -11.75 -20.11
N ARG A 65 -3.60 -10.44 -19.90
CA ARG A 65 -2.55 -9.67 -20.57
C ARG A 65 -1.17 -10.24 -20.21
N LYS A 66 -0.31 -10.44 -21.22
CA LYS A 66 1.01 -11.05 -21.01
C LYS A 66 1.92 -10.16 -20.17
N GLU A 67 1.71 -8.85 -20.24
CA GLU A 67 2.47 -7.83 -19.52
C GLU A 67 2.32 -7.99 -18.00
N LEU A 68 1.11 -8.36 -17.54
CA LEU A 68 0.80 -8.59 -16.13
C LEU A 68 1.64 -9.72 -15.54
N VAL A 69 1.84 -10.80 -16.29
CA VAL A 69 2.63 -11.97 -15.84
C VAL A 69 4.10 -11.88 -16.23
N SER A 70 4.56 -10.72 -16.71
CA SER A 70 5.95 -10.49 -17.11
C SER A 70 6.47 -9.16 -16.57
N ILE A 71 6.53 -8.12 -17.40
CA ILE A 71 7.20 -6.86 -17.09
C ILE A 71 6.50 -6.05 -15.99
N GLU A 72 5.17 -6.03 -15.96
CA GLU A 72 4.41 -5.26 -14.96
C GLU A 72 4.58 -5.90 -13.57
N ALA A 73 4.43 -7.23 -13.46
CA ALA A 73 4.66 -7.93 -12.19
C ALA A 73 6.10 -7.81 -11.71
N LYS A 74 7.09 -7.93 -12.62
CA LYS A 74 8.50 -7.79 -12.27
C LYS A 74 8.79 -6.37 -11.75
N ASN A 75 8.32 -5.34 -12.44
CA ASN A 75 8.53 -3.95 -12.04
C ASN A 75 7.86 -3.66 -10.69
N ILE A 76 6.66 -4.20 -10.43
CA ILE A 76 6.04 -4.09 -9.11
C ILE A 76 6.90 -4.80 -8.05
N ALA A 77 7.35 -6.02 -8.31
CA ALA A 77 8.18 -6.77 -7.37
C ALA A 77 9.49 -6.04 -7.00
N GLU A 78 10.12 -5.36 -7.96
CA GLU A 78 11.34 -4.56 -7.72
C GLU A 78 11.10 -3.28 -6.91
N ASN A 79 9.90 -2.69 -7.03
CA ASN A 79 9.59 -1.36 -6.47
C ASN A 79 8.65 -1.41 -5.26
N MET A 80 8.10 -2.58 -4.93
CA MET A 80 7.21 -2.77 -3.80
C MET A 80 7.96 -3.41 -2.62
N LYS A 81 8.01 -2.71 -1.48
CA LYS A 81 8.64 -3.21 -0.26
C LYS A 81 7.60 -3.82 0.68
N ILE A 82 7.78 -5.06 1.08
CA ILE A 82 6.98 -5.75 2.10
C ILE A 82 7.75 -6.99 2.59
N THR A 83 7.52 -7.43 3.83
CA THR A 83 8.15 -8.67 4.31
C THR A 83 7.47 -9.91 3.72
N ASN A 84 8.22 -10.98 3.50
CA ASN A 84 7.66 -12.25 3.01
C ASN A 84 6.51 -12.77 3.89
N SER A 85 6.60 -12.58 5.21
CA SER A 85 5.57 -13.02 6.15
C SER A 85 4.26 -12.25 5.97
N GLN A 86 4.33 -10.93 5.82
CA GLN A 86 3.15 -10.08 5.58
C GLN A 86 2.54 -10.40 4.23
N LEU A 87 3.37 -10.46 3.20
CA LEU A 87 3.01 -10.76 1.83
C LEU A 87 2.29 -12.12 1.72
N ARG A 88 2.85 -13.17 2.32
CA ARG A 88 2.24 -14.51 2.39
C ARG A 88 0.94 -14.51 3.19
N ALA A 89 0.86 -13.76 4.30
CA ALA A 89 -0.37 -13.68 5.09
C ALA A 89 -1.54 -13.11 4.27
N PHE A 90 -1.33 -12.01 3.54
CA PHE A 90 -2.35 -11.44 2.66
C PHE A 90 -2.74 -12.38 1.52
N PHE A 91 -1.77 -13.01 0.87
CA PHE A 91 -2.06 -13.96 -0.19
C PHE A 91 -2.87 -15.16 0.30
N ASN A 92 -2.58 -15.66 1.51
CA ASN A 92 -3.34 -16.74 2.13
C ASN A 92 -4.77 -16.31 2.46
N GLU A 93 -5.00 -15.08 2.92
CA GLU A 93 -6.36 -14.54 3.11
C GLU A 93 -7.14 -14.57 1.79
N LEU A 94 -6.55 -14.11 0.69
CA LEU A 94 -7.19 -14.18 -0.63
C LEU A 94 -7.43 -15.62 -1.11
N LYS A 95 -6.47 -16.54 -0.92
CA LYS A 95 -6.68 -17.95 -1.27
C LYS A 95 -7.83 -18.58 -0.47
N LYS A 96 -8.03 -18.21 0.80
CA LYS A 96 -9.20 -18.64 1.58
C LYS A 96 -10.52 -18.12 1.00
N LEU A 97 -10.55 -16.86 0.55
CA LEU A 97 -11.74 -16.32 -0.13
C LEU A 97 -12.02 -17.05 -1.46
N LYS A 98 -10.98 -17.41 -2.21
CA LYS A 98 -11.14 -18.25 -3.42
C LYS A 98 -11.78 -19.58 -3.07
N GLN A 99 -11.25 -20.26 -2.05
CA GLN A 99 -11.78 -21.55 -1.62
C GLN A 99 -13.27 -21.44 -1.26
N LYS A 100 -13.61 -20.48 -0.40
CA LYS A 100 -14.98 -20.26 0.08
C LYS A 100 -15.97 -19.91 -1.04
N TYR A 101 -15.63 -18.94 -1.90
CA TYR A 101 -16.59 -18.35 -2.84
C TYR A 101 -16.49 -18.86 -4.29
N ILE A 102 -15.52 -19.71 -4.60
CA ILE A 102 -15.29 -20.18 -5.97
C ILE A 102 -15.23 -21.69 -6.02
N ASP A 103 -14.48 -22.31 -5.10
CA ASP A 103 -14.21 -23.74 -5.14
C ASP A 103 -15.31 -24.54 -4.39
N GLU A 104 -15.85 -24.02 -3.28
CA GLU A 104 -16.82 -24.71 -2.41
C GLU A 104 -18.31 -24.49 -2.79
N ASN A 105 -18.61 -24.28 -4.08
CA ASN A 105 -19.97 -24.08 -4.65
C ASN A 105 -20.76 -22.84 -4.18
N GLU A 106 -20.26 -22.02 -3.26
CA GLU A 106 -20.87 -20.72 -2.91
C GLU A 106 -20.43 -19.60 -3.88
N LYS A 107 -20.65 -19.81 -5.20
CA LYS A 107 -20.30 -18.85 -6.27
C LYS A 107 -21.12 -17.56 -6.15
N ASN A 108 -20.73 -16.71 -5.20
CA ASN A 108 -21.42 -15.48 -4.84
C ASN A 108 -20.44 -14.30 -4.88
N VAL A 109 -20.48 -13.57 -5.99
CA VAL A 109 -19.60 -12.41 -6.25
C VAL A 109 -19.87 -11.28 -5.25
N ASP A 110 -21.12 -11.05 -4.87
CA ASP A 110 -21.48 -9.98 -3.93
C ASP A 110 -20.89 -10.22 -2.55
N LYS A 111 -20.98 -11.46 -2.04
CA LYS A 111 -20.36 -11.84 -0.76
C LYS A 111 -18.83 -11.74 -0.82
N LEU A 112 -18.23 -12.17 -1.93
CA LEU A 112 -16.79 -12.00 -2.16
C LEU A 112 -16.41 -10.51 -2.12
N HIS A 113 -17.17 -9.64 -2.78
CA HIS A 113 -16.92 -8.20 -2.78
C HIS A 113 -17.00 -7.59 -1.38
N ILE A 114 -17.97 -7.98 -0.57
CA ILE A 114 -18.06 -7.53 0.82
C ILE A 114 -16.80 -7.91 1.60
N GLU A 115 -16.31 -9.14 1.45
CA GLU A 115 -15.09 -9.62 2.12
C GLU A 115 -13.83 -8.90 1.60
N LEU A 116 -13.77 -8.54 0.31
CA LEU A 116 -12.70 -7.72 -0.24
C LEU A 116 -12.73 -6.29 0.28
N LEU A 117 -13.91 -5.70 0.48
CA LEU A 117 -14.06 -4.39 1.13
C LEU A 117 -13.61 -4.44 2.60
N ILE A 118 -13.91 -5.53 3.31
CA ILE A 118 -13.40 -5.77 4.67
C ILE A 118 -11.87 -5.93 4.65
N LEU A 119 -11.29 -6.59 3.64
CA LEU A 119 -9.84 -6.67 3.49
C LEU A 119 -9.22 -5.29 3.24
N LYS A 120 -9.90 -4.41 2.50
CA LYS A 120 -9.47 -3.02 2.27
C LYS A 120 -9.38 -2.23 3.58
N SER A 121 -10.37 -2.35 4.48
CA SER A 121 -10.30 -1.67 5.79
C SER A 121 -9.17 -2.20 6.67
N LYS A 122 -8.88 -3.51 6.62
CA LYS A 122 -7.71 -4.10 7.31
C LYS A 122 -6.38 -3.57 6.75
N LEU A 123 -6.28 -3.33 5.44
CA LEU A 123 -5.11 -2.73 4.81
C LEU A 123 -4.87 -1.32 5.34
N GLU A 124 -5.91 -0.48 5.37
CA GLU A 124 -5.83 0.89 5.90
C GLU A 124 -5.34 0.91 7.35
N TYR A 125 -5.90 0.05 8.20
CA TYR A 125 -5.46 -0.08 9.59
C TYR A 125 -3.97 -0.44 9.70
N LYS A 126 -3.52 -1.43 8.93
CA LYS A 126 -2.10 -1.86 8.92
C LYS A 126 -1.18 -0.79 8.36
N LYS A 127 -1.63 -0.02 7.35
CA LYS A 127 -0.91 1.13 6.78
C LYS A 127 -0.75 2.25 7.80
N GLY A 128 -1.82 2.62 8.52
CA GLY A 128 -1.80 3.61 9.60
C GLY A 128 -0.84 3.23 10.73
N GLY A 129 -0.77 1.94 11.05
CA GLY A 129 0.21 1.39 11.99
C GLY A 129 1.64 1.23 11.43
N LYS A 130 1.93 1.71 10.21
CA LYS A 130 3.20 1.55 9.49
C LYS A 130 3.68 0.09 9.38
N LYS A 131 2.76 -0.88 9.45
CA LYS A 131 3.06 -2.30 9.33
C LYS A 131 3.27 -2.70 7.88
N ILE A 132 2.65 -1.99 6.94
CA ILE A 132 2.83 -2.18 5.50
C ILE A 132 3.23 -0.86 4.84
N THR A 133 3.84 -0.94 3.68
CA THR A 133 4.26 0.22 2.90
C THR A 133 3.11 0.82 2.10
N ASN A 134 3.28 2.06 1.63
CA ASN A 134 2.26 2.73 0.83
C ASN A 134 2.09 2.03 -0.53
N GLU A 135 3.19 1.56 -1.09
CA GLU A 135 3.28 0.86 -2.37
C GLU A 135 2.49 -0.44 -2.33
N PHE A 136 2.67 -1.24 -1.28
CA PHE A 136 1.90 -2.47 -1.10
C PHE A 136 0.42 -2.20 -0.85
N SER A 137 0.11 -1.19 -0.03
CA SER A 137 -1.29 -0.79 0.23
C SER A 137 -1.99 -0.39 -1.07
N GLU A 138 -1.34 0.46 -1.87
CA GLU A 138 -1.89 0.92 -3.14
C GLU A 138 -2.04 -0.21 -4.16
N PHE A 139 -1.03 -1.09 -4.28
CA PHE A 139 -1.12 -2.29 -5.10
C PHE A 139 -2.37 -3.11 -4.74
N MET A 140 -2.57 -3.42 -3.46
CA MET A 140 -3.71 -4.22 -3.03
C MET A 140 -5.05 -3.50 -3.23
N GLU A 141 -5.14 -2.23 -2.81
CA GLU A 141 -6.36 -1.42 -2.92
C GLU A 141 -6.82 -1.31 -4.38
N LYS A 142 -5.90 -1.04 -5.31
CA LYS A 142 -6.23 -0.88 -6.73
C LYS A 142 -6.67 -2.20 -7.37
N ASN A 143 -6.00 -3.31 -7.05
CA ASN A 143 -6.44 -4.61 -7.53
C ASN A 143 -7.83 -4.99 -7.00
N ILE A 144 -8.13 -4.70 -5.72
CA ILE A 144 -9.47 -4.89 -5.14
C ILE A 144 -10.51 -4.03 -5.87
N ASP A 145 -10.20 -2.76 -6.13
CA ASP A 145 -11.09 -1.85 -6.86
C ASP A 145 -11.39 -2.35 -8.28
N ILE A 146 -10.40 -2.92 -8.98
CA ILE A 146 -10.60 -3.55 -10.30
C ILE A 146 -11.55 -4.73 -10.20
N VAL A 147 -11.33 -5.64 -9.23
CA VAL A 147 -12.19 -6.82 -9.06
C VAL A 147 -13.64 -6.41 -8.82
N ILE A 148 -13.86 -5.46 -7.90
CA ILE A 148 -15.20 -4.93 -7.57
C ILE A 148 -15.84 -4.28 -8.79
N LYS A 149 -15.10 -3.45 -9.53
CA LYS A 149 -15.59 -2.75 -10.73
C LYS A 149 -15.96 -3.72 -11.85
N GLU A 150 -15.13 -4.73 -12.09
CA GLU A 150 -15.38 -5.72 -13.14
C GLU A 150 -16.53 -6.68 -12.77
N ASN A 151 -16.79 -6.89 -11.48
CA ASN A 151 -17.91 -7.67 -10.97
C ASN A 151 -18.02 -9.08 -11.57
N THR A 152 -16.90 -9.77 -11.68
CA THR A 152 -16.86 -11.16 -12.15
C THR A 152 -15.97 -12.02 -11.28
N ILE A 153 -16.27 -13.33 -11.23
CA ILE A 153 -15.36 -14.31 -10.63
C ILE A 153 -14.01 -14.34 -11.38
N GLN A 154 -14.03 -14.05 -12.68
CA GLN A 154 -12.83 -14.11 -13.51
C GLN A 154 -11.84 -13.00 -13.16
N SER A 155 -12.29 -11.78 -12.90
CA SER A 155 -11.43 -10.67 -12.46
C SER A 155 -10.68 -11.01 -11.17
N TYR A 156 -11.35 -11.69 -10.24
CA TYR A 156 -10.72 -12.16 -9.01
C TYR A 156 -9.67 -13.25 -9.25
N LYS A 157 -9.96 -14.22 -10.14
CA LYS A 157 -8.99 -15.24 -10.54
C LYS A 157 -7.76 -14.63 -11.20
N ASP A 158 -7.98 -13.65 -12.08
CA ASP A 158 -6.90 -12.95 -12.78
C ASP A 158 -6.03 -12.14 -11.81
N PHE A 159 -6.65 -11.44 -10.85
CA PHE A 159 -5.94 -10.79 -9.75
C PHE A 159 -5.06 -11.80 -8.99
N LEU A 160 -5.59 -12.97 -8.62
CA LEU A 160 -4.82 -13.98 -7.90
C LEU A 160 -3.61 -14.47 -8.69
N VAL A 161 -3.77 -14.74 -9.99
CA VAL A 161 -2.67 -15.16 -10.86
C VAL A 161 -1.61 -14.05 -10.97
N PHE A 162 -2.05 -12.80 -11.15
CA PHE A 162 -1.16 -11.65 -11.19
C PHE A 162 -0.39 -11.49 -9.87
N PHE A 163 -1.08 -11.57 -8.73
CA PHE A 163 -0.45 -11.47 -7.42
C PHE A 163 0.54 -12.62 -7.20
N GLU A 164 0.19 -13.85 -7.56
CA GLU A 164 1.09 -15.01 -7.48
C GLU A 164 2.35 -14.82 -8.35
N THR A 165 2.23 -14.14 -9.49
CA THR A 165 3.37 -13.80 -10.35
C THR A 165 4.26 -12.75 -9.70
N VAL A 166 3.69 -11.69 -9.12
CA VAL A 166 4.44 -10.69 -8.32
C VAL A 166 5.17 -11.39 -7.17
N LEU A 167 4.51 -12.29 -6.44
CA LEU A 167 5.13 -13.10 -5.39
C LEU A 167 6.33 -13.90 -5.92
N GLY A 168 6.15 -14.59 -7.04
CA GLY A 168 7.22 -15.37 -7.68
C GLY A 168 8.45 -14.52 -7.98
N TYR A 169 8.25 -13.33 -8.57
CA TYR A 169 9.34 -12.40 -8.81
C TYR A 169 9.98 -11.86 -7.53
N MET A 170 9.19 -11.50 -6.50
CA MET A 170 9.73 -11.03 -5.23
C MET A 170 10.61 -12.08 -4.54
N TYR A 171 10.21 -13.36 -4.59
CA TYR A 171 11.06 -14.46 -4.08
C TYR A 171 12.31 -14.65 -4.93
N GLY A 172 12.18 -14.65 -6.27
CA GLY A 172 13.29 -14.85 -7.20
C GLY A 172 14.34 -13.74 -7.20
N LEU A 173 13.92 -12.48 -6.99
CA LEU A 173 14.80 -11.30 -6.93
C LEU A 173 15.59 -11.18 -5.62
N GLY A 174 15.50 -12.18 -4.73
CA GLY A 174 16.25 -12.17 -3.49
C GLY A 174 15.49 -11.61 -2.30
N GLY A 175 14.17 -11.81 -2.21
CA GLY A 175 13.44 -11.77 -0.94
C GLY A 175 14.01 -12.72 0.14
N VAL A 176 15.06 -13.49 -0.17
CA VAL A 176 15.89 -14.31 0.74
C VAL A 176 16.98 -13.50 1.47
N ASN A 177 17.22 -12.23 1.09
CA ASN A 177 18.14 -11.35 1.82
C ASN A 177 17.42 -10.55 2.91
N ASN A 178 17.08 -11.24 4.00
CA ASN A 178 17.13 -10.69 5.36
C ASN A 178 17.58 -11.83 6.29
N ARG A 179 18.89 -12.14 6.16
CA ARG A 179 19.74 -12.48 7.31
C ARG A 179 19.95 -11.24 8.15
#